data_AF-A0A6B2M2E8-F1
#
_entry.id   AF-A0A6B2M2E8-F1
#
_cell.length_a   1.000
_cell.length_b   1.000
_cell.length_c   1.000
_cell.angle_alpha   90.00
_cell.angle_beta   90.00
_cell.angle_gamma   90.00
#
_symmetry.space_group_name_H-M   'P 1'
#
loop_
_entity.id
_entity.type
_entity.pdbx_description
1 polymer ?
#
loop_
_entity_poly.entity_id
_entity_poly.type
_entity_poly.pdbx_seq_one_letter_code
_entity_poly.pdbx_strand_id
1 'polypeptide(L)'
;MKKLITLTLFTTAAFAVSAQFTYHEWTFDDPVGTLLEEAANTGDPGTAAWNAGLTHTTDGAGNYLIGNGDISLGYKSANIGPYAGTLTYEIEIDSWDLDNVETFRNIEIQLRDAENASDVVKVQVNQQGSGNVRFRVSDNAGLTNFVFPDYGTLSSVSQTTYVISIQLNTNTGEWETKVNDGPVQASGVATVGSLNVIRFVVGNNPYGTGDDFFKVSRLSLFSTEAAPAAGWFGYDIEADNWVNTGAWLGWVNITNDPWIYLDDLADYIYLPDGQAADAGAWLYVIN
;
A
#
# COMPACT_ATOMS: atom_id res chain seq x y z
N MET A 1 -13.35 21.71 4.93
CA MET A 1 -12.52 20.50 4.89
C MET A 1 -12.49 19.98 3.47
N LYS A 2 -11.30 19.72 2.93
CA LYS A 2 -11.07 19.19 1.58
C LYS A 2 -11.50 17.72 1.53
N LYS A 3 -12.03 17.26 0.40
CA LYS A 3 -12.43 15.86 0.21
C LYS A 3 -11.33 15.09 -0.50
N LEU A 4 -11.16 13.85 -0.07
CA LEU A 4 -9.85 13.21 0.08
C LEU A 4 -9.93 11.78 -0.44
N ILE A 5 -9.60 11.53 -1.70
CA ILE A 5 -9.01 10.23 -2.05
C ILE A 5 -7.51 10.44 -1.91
N THR A 6 -7.02 10.15 -0.72
CA THR A 6 -5.61 10.31 -0.40
C THR A 6 -5.00 8.98 -0.13
N LEU A 7 -4.12 8.60 -1.06
CA LEU A 7 -3.06 7.67 -0.76
C LEU A 7 -2.20 8.32 0.33
N THR A 8 -2.55 8.05 1.57
CA THR A 8 -1.95 8.68 2.74
C THR A 8 -0.90 7.74 3.27
N LEU A 9 0.38 7.97 2.97
CA LEU A 9 1.44 7.20 3.60
C LEU A 9 1.61 7.73 5.03
N PHE A 10 1.13 6.97 5.99
CA PHE A 10 1.50 7.18 7.39
C PHE A 10 2.81 6.45 7.61
N THR A 11 3.79 7.10 8.23
CA THR A 11 5.00 6.41 8.71
C THR A 11 5.08 6.61 10.22
N THR A 12 5.10 5.52 10.98
CA THR A 12 5.48 5.57 12.39
C THR A 12 6.99 5.41 12.51
N ALA A 13 7.74 6.50 12.37
CA ALA A 13 9.16 6.49 12.73
C ALA A 13 9.32 6.35 14.25
N ALA A 14 10.42 5.74 14.71
CA ALA A 14 10.69 5.46 16.13
C ALA A 14 10.76 6.70 17.05
N PHE A 15 10.64 7.91 16.51
CA PHE A 15 10.50 9.15 17.26
C PHE A 15 9.13 9.79 17.02
N ALA A 16 8.13 9.34 17.79
CA ALA A 16 6.93 10.05 18.30
C ALA A 16 6.16 11.08 17.44
N VAL A 17 6.29 11.11 16.11
CA VAL A 17 5.45 11.93 15.25
C VAL A 17 4.96 11.06 14.09
N SER A 18 3.67 10.75 14.08
CA SER A 18 3.01 10.23 12.89
C SER A 18 3.08 11.33 11.82
N ALA A 19 4.01 11.21 10.87
CA ALA A 19 4.02 12.08 9.71
C ALA A 19 2.98 11.54 8.72
N GLN A 20 1.91 12.31 8.51
CA GLN A 20 0.95 12.06 7.44
C GLN A 20 1.48 12.70 6.16
N PHE A 21 1.99 11.91 5.21
CA PHE A 21 2.29 12.41 3.88
C PHE A 21 1.14 12.06 2.93
N THR A 22 0.52 13.09 2.37
CA THR A 22 -0.43 12.91 1.26
C THR A 22 0.39 12.63 0.01
N TYR A 23 0.45 11.37 -0.42
CA TYR A 23 1.19 10.99 -1.63
C TYR A 23 0.55 11.61 -2.88
N HIS A 24 -0.78 11.77 -2.89
CA HIS A 24 -1.50 12.56 -3.89
C HIS A 24 -2.84 13.09 -3.34
N GLU A 25 -3.21 14.31 -3.74
CA GLU A 25 -4.48 14.97 -3.40
C GLU A 25 -5.27 15.17 -4.70
N TRP A 26 -6.48 14.64 -4.77
CA TRP A 26 -7.44 15.04 -5.80
C TRP A 26 -8.13 16.32 -5.33
N THR A 27 -7.79 17.43 -5.97
CA THR A 27 -8.42 18.72 -5.71
C THR A 27 -9.70 18.83 -6.50
N PHE A 28 -10.83 18.87 -5.80
CA PHE A 28 -12.11 19.27 -6.35
C PHE A 28 -12.21 20.80 -6.28
N ASP A 29 -12.62 21.46 -7.38
CA ASP A 29 -12.76 22.92 -7.47
C ASP A 29 -14.04 23.46 -6.79
N ASP A 30 -14.73 22.61 -6.03
CA ASP A 30 -15.97 22.95 -5.32
C ASP A 30 -15.71 23.75 -4.02
N PRO A 31 -16.65 24.63 -3.61
CA PRO A 31 -16.52 25.40 -2.37
C PRO A 31 -16.29 24.55 -1.13
N VAL A 32 -15.54 25.11 -0.17
CA VAL A 32 -15.27 24.43 1.11
C VAL A 32 -16.58 24.15 1.86
N GLY A 33 -16.84 22.87 2.17
CA GLY A 33 -18.00 22.45 2.95
C GLY A 33 -19.10 21.74 2.16
N THR A 34 -18.99 21.70 0.83
CA THR A 34 -19.88 20.95 -0.06
C THR A 34 -19.81 19.45 0.24
N LEU A 35 -20.96 18.77 0.40
CA LEU A 35 -20.97 17.32 0.54
C LEU A 35 -20.55 16.63 -0.77
N LEU A 36 -20.15 15.35 -0.72
CA LEU A 36 -19.50 14.68 -1.85
C LEU A 36 -20.55 14.47 -2.97
N GLU A 37 -21.77 14.16 -2.50
CA GLU A 37 -23.03 14.12 -3.24
C GLU A 37 -23.54 15.47 -3.78
N GLU A 38 -22.95 16.60 -3.35
CA GLU A 38 -23.36 17.98 -3.71
C GLU A 38 -22.35 18.68 -4.62
N ALA A 39 -21.21 18.05 -4.89
CA ALA A 39 -20.10 18.62 -5.66
C ALA A 39 -20.32 18.45 -7.18
N ALA A 40 -19.99 19.48 -7.98
CA ALA A 40 -20.12 19.42 -9.44
C ALA A 40 -19.11 18.46 -10.09
N ASN A 41 -18.07 18.03 -9.35
CA ASN A 41 -17.09 17.02 -9.72
C ASN A 41 -16.40 17.27 -11.06
N THR A 42 -15.73 18.42 -11.18
CA THR A 42 -15.04 18.85 -12.41
C THR A 42 -13.53 18.63 -12.40
N GLY A 43 -12.97 18.07 -11.32
CA GLY A 43 -11.53 17.83 -11.16
C GLY A 43 -11.06 16.55 -11.88
N ASP A 44 -9.87 16.62 -12.50
CA ASP A 44 -9.15 15.46 -13.03
C ASP A 44 -8.26 14.86 -11.92
N PRO A 45 -8.27 13.53 -11.67
CA PRO A 45 -7.31 12.89 -10.77
C PRO A 45 -5.84 13.12 -11.15
N GLY A 46 -5.59 13.68 -12.34
CA GLY A 46 -4.30 14.09 -12.85
C GLY A 46 -3.53 12.91 -13.45
N THR A 47 -2.68 13.22 -14.44
CA THR A 47 -1.83 12.23 -15.11
C THR A 47 -0.49 11.97 -14.40
N ALA A 48 -0.23 12.64 -13.28
CA ALA A 48 1.13 12.85 -12.78
C ALA A 48 1.76 11.67 -12.01
N ALA A 49 0.97 10.72 -11.49
CA ALA A 49 1.50 9.62 -10.66
C ALA A 49 0.90 8.23 -10.93
N TRP A 50 -0.23 8.16 -11.63
CA TRP A 50 -0.83 6.90 -12.06
C TRP A 50 -0.77 6.82 -13.59
N ASN A 51 -0.11 5.80 -14.13
CA ASN A 51 0.00 5.58 -15.58
C ASN A 51 -1.37 5.67 -16.30
N ALA A 52 -1.35 6.20 -17.52
CA ALA A 52 -2.53 6.39 -18.35
C ALA A 52 -2.97 5.03 -18.93
N GLY A 53 -4.20 4.59 -18.62
CA GLY A 53 -4.69 3.29 -19.09
C GLY A 53 -6.15 3.00 -18.72
N LEU A 54 -6.60 3.41 -17.54
CA LEU A 54 -8.02 3.38 -17.18
C LEU A 54 -8.73 4.68 -17.51
N THR A 55 -9.80 4.58 -18.31
CA THR A 55 -10.84 5.60 -18.37
C THR A 55 -11.55 5.66 -17.02
N HIS A 56 -11.87 6.88 -16.60
CA HIS A 56 -12.58 7.13 -15.36
C HIS A 56 -13.58 8.24 -15.60
N THR A 57 -14.64 8.21 -14.80
CA THR A 57 -15.65 9.26 -14.75
C THR A 57 -16.02 9.51 -13.29
N THR A 58 -16.73 10.59 -13.02
CA THR A 58 -17.41 10.79 -11.73
C THR A 58 -18.91 10.75 -11.97
N ASP A 59 -19.71 10.21 -11.06
CA ASP A 59 -21.18 10.15 -11.20
C ASP A 59 -21.88 11.46 -10.86
N GLY A 60 -21.12 12.51 -10.52
CA GLY A 60 -21.67 13.77 -10.03
C GLY A 60 -22.13 13.73 -8.58
N ALA A 61 -22.05 12.58 -7.90
CA ALA A 61 -22.25 12.43 -6.46
C ALA A 61 -20.92 12.21 -5.70
N GLY A 62 -19.81 12.54 -6.37
CA GLY A 62 -18.44 12.50 -5.89
C GLY A 62 -17.90 11.09 -5.64
N ASN A 63 -18.55 10.10 -6.25
CA ASN A 63 -17.96 8.79 -6.41
C ASN A 63 -17.05 8.77 -7.63
N TYR A 64 -15.89 8.13 -7.46
CA TYR A 64 -15.01 7.84 -8.57
C TYR A 64 -15.47 6.55 -9.25
N LEU A 65 -15.92 6.67 -10.50
CA LEU A 65 -16.38 5.55 -11.32
C LEU A 65 -15.20 5.04 -12.13
N ILE A 66 -14.82 3.81 -11.83
CA ILE A 66 -13.79 3.09 -12.57
C ILE A 66 -14.44 1.96 -13.33
N GLY A 67 -13.98 1.76 -14.57
CA GLY A 67 -14.55 0.74 -15.44
C GLY A 67 -15.75 1.23 -16.26
N ASN A 68 -16.03 2.53 -16.32
CA ASN A 68 -17.13 3.02 -17.16
C ASN A 68 -16.73 2.95 -18.66
N GLY A 69 -17.42 2.13 -19.45
CA GLY A 69 -17.16 1.88 -20.88
C GLY A 69 -16.51 0.52 -21.19
N ASP A 70 -16.23 0.21 -22.46
CA ASP A 70 -15.66 -1.08 -22.86
C ASP A 70 -14.14 -1.17 -22.55
N ILE A 71 -13.76 -1.79 -21.43
CA ILE A 71 -12.35 -1.96 -21.03
C ILE A 71 -11.99 -3.44 -20.92
N SER A 72 -11.33 -3.98 -21.95
CA SER A 72 -10.88 -5.37 -21.97
C SER A 72 -9.98 -5.75 -20.79
N LEU A 73 -9.07 -4.84 -20.40
CA LEU A 73 -8.28 -4.86 -19.17
C LEU A 73 -7.51 -3.53 -19.08
N GLY A 74 -7.72 -2.77 -18.02
CA GLY A 74 -6.97 -1.54 -17.76
C GLY A 74 -6.46 -1.51 -16.34
N TYR A 75 -5.42 -0.73 -16.09
CA TYR A 75 -4.93 -0.52 -14.73
C TYR A 75 -4.45 0.91 -14.50
N LYS A 76 -4.38 1.23 -13.22
CA LYS A 76 -3.73 2.40 -12.66
C LYS A 76 -2.70 1.83 -11.68
N SER A 77 -1.44 2.25 -11.74
CA SER A 77 -0.46 1.97 -10.68
C SER A 77 0.31 3.20 -10.20
N ALA A 78 0.68 3.20 -8.92
CA ALA A 78 1.53 4.20 -8.28
C ALA A 78 2.82 3.55 -7.75
N ASN A 79 3.94 4.29 -7.83
CA ASN A 79 5.22 3.84 -7.32
C ASN A 79 5.40 4.27 -5.86
N ILE A 80 5.39 3.33 -4.93
CA ILE A 80 5.51 3.59 -3.50
C ILE A 80 6.97 3.61 -3.01
N GLY A 81 7.94 3.42 -3.91
CA GLY A 81 9.35 3.28 -3.59
C GLY A 81 9.65 1.94 -2.89
N PRO A 82 10.93 1.58 -2.70
CA PRO A 82 11.27 0.46 -1.83
C PRO A 82 10.79 0.75 -0.41
N TYR A 83 10.09 -0.21 0.19
CA TYR A 83 9.52 -0.07 1.53
C TYR A 83 9.91 -1.27 2.40
N ALA A 84 10.28 -0.99 3.66
CA ALA A 84 10.58 -1.98 4.69
C ALA A 84 9.65 -1.79 5.90
N GLY A 85 9.14 -2.89 6.45
CA GLY A 85 8.13 -2.89 7.52
C GLY A 85 6.75 -3.33 7.08
N THR A 86 5.72 -2.94 7.84
CA THR A 86 4.35 -3.38 7.61
C THR A 86 3.57 -2.34 6.82
N LEU A 87 3.12 -2.73 5.64
CA LEU A 87 2.27 -1.96 4.75
C LEU A 87 0.82 -2.41 4.93
N THR A 88 -0.13 -1.49 5.04
CA THR A 88 -1.57 -1.78 5.01
C THR A 88 -2.22 -0.98 3.88
N TYR A 89 -2.75 -1.66 2.88
CA TYR A 89 -3.46 -1.05 1.77
C TYR A 89 -4.96 -1.31 1.91
N GLU A 90 -5.75 -0.23 1.89
CA GLU A 90 -7.21 -0.28 1.98
C GLU A 90 -7.88 0.34 0.76
N ILE A 91 -8.96 -0.29 0.32
CA ILE A 91 -9.95 0.29 -0.59
C ILE A 91 -11.31 0.32 0.09
N GLU A 92 -12.05 1.41 -0.10
CA GLU A 92 -13.44 1.54 0.29
C GLU A 92 -14.29 1.58 -0.99
N ILE A 93 -15.15 0.58 -1.14
CA ILE A 93 -16.06 0.40 -2.27
C ILE A 93 -17.47 0.65 -1.76
N ASP A 94 -18.08 1.76 -2.18
CA ASP A 94 -19.41 2.16 -1.71
C ASP A 94 -20.52 1.35 -2.39
N SER A 95 -20.40 1.17 -3.70
CA SER A 95 -21.34 0.40 -4.50
C SER A 95 -20.70 -0.08 -5.79
N TRP A 96 -21.36 -1.01 -6.46
CA TRP A 96 -21.01 -1.47 -7.79
C TRP A 96 -22.28 -1.75 -8.58
N ASP A 97 -22.12 -1.75 -9.89
CA ASP A 97 -23.08 -2.29 -10.84
C ASP A 97 -22.33 -3.27 -11.73
N LEU A 98 -22.80 -4.52 -11.74
CA LEU A 98 -22.22 -5.63 -12.49
C LEU A 98 -23.36 -6.40 -13.18
N ASP A 99 -24.21 -5.73 -13.95
CA ASP A 99 -25.50 -6.30 -14.37
C ASP A 99 -25.48 -7.32 -15.53
N ASN A 100 -24.35 -7.61 -16.18
CA ASN A 100 -24.25 -8.63 -17.22
C ASN A 100 -23.52 -9.90 -16.76
N VAL A 101 -24.22 -11.02 -16.89
CA VAL A 101 -23.79 -12.34 -16.38
C VAL A 101 -22.89 -13.14 -17.33
N GLU A 102 -22.58 -12.61 -18.51
CA GLU A 102 -21.97 -13.41 -19.59
C GLU A 102 -20.44 -13.30 -19.73
N THR A 103 -19.76 -12.40 -19.01
CA THR A 103 -18.29 -12.24 -19.10
C THR A 103 -17.59 -12.03 -17.76
N PHE A 104 -16.29 -12.33 -17.73
CA PHE A 104 -15.43 -12.18 -16.54
C PHE A 104 -15.21 -10.69 -16.23
N ARG A 105 -15.70 -10.25 -15.08
CA ARG A 105 -15.58 -8.86 -14.60
C ARG A 105 -14.88 -8.86 -13.27
N ASN A 106 -13.81 -8.07 -13.17
CA ASN A 106 -12.96 -8.05 -12.02
C ASN A 106 -12.45 -6.65 -11.68
N ILE A 107 -12.45 -6.34 -10.39
CA ILE A 107 -11.47 -5.41 -9.83
C ILE A 107 -10.33 -6.22 -9.25
N GLU A 108 -9.12 -5.70 -9.38
CA GLU A 108 -7.98 -6.21 -8.63
C GLU A 108 -7.25 -5.08 -7.90
N ILE A 109 -6.75 -5.45 -6.75
CA ILE A 109 -5.76 -4.74 -5.99
C ILE A 109 -4.52 -5.59 -5.94
N GLN A 110 -3.37 -4.99 -6.23
CA GLN A 110 -2.12 -5.71 -6.31
C GLN A 110 -1.01 -4.91 -5.63
N LEU A 111 -0.28 -5.57 -4.74
CA LEU A 111 1.04 -5.17 -4.27
C LEU A 111 2.07 -5.88 -5.16
N ARG A 112 3.03 -5.17 -5.76
CA ARG A 112 3.95 -5.71 -6.78
C ARG A 112 5.41 -5.33 -6.52
N ASP A 113 6.31 -6.23 -6.91
CA ASP A 113 7.78 -6.05 -6.82
C ASP A 113 8.37 -5.23 -8.00
N ALA A 114 7.55 -4.90 -9.00
CA ALA A 114 7.83 -3.93 -10.06
C ALA A 114 6.55 -3.68 -10.88
N GLU A 115 6.54 -2.61 -11.67
CA GLU A 115 5.44 -2.29 -12.59
C GLU A 115 5.16 -3.46 -13.57
N ASN A 116 6.16 -4.24 -13.98
CA ASN A 116 5.95 -5.39 -14.87
C ASN A 116 6.35 -6.74 -14.27
N ALA A 117 6.51 -6.83 -12.93
CA ALA A 117 6.91 -8.06 -12.23
C ALA A 117 5.72 -8.82 -11.64
N SER A 118 5.98 -9.84 -10.80
CA SER A 118 4.96 -10.63 -10.13
C SER A 118 4.12 -9.80 -9.15
N ASP A 119 2.84 -10.16 -9.02
CA ASP A 119 1.99 -9.72 -7.90
C ASP A 119 2.52 -10.40 -6.63
N VAL A 120 2.90 -9.64 -5.60
CA VAL A 120 3.31 -10.15 -4.28
C VAL A 120 2.09 -10.66 -3.54
N VAL A 121 1.08 -9.79 -3.40
CA VAL A 121 -0.26 -10.11 -2.90
C VAL A 121 -1.26 -9.41 -3.79
N LYS A 122 -2.30 -10.13 -4.19
CA LYS A 122 -3.42 -9.61 -4.97
C LYS A 122 -4.73 -9.99 -4.33
N VAL A 123 -5.65 -9.02 -4.23
CA VAL A 123 -7.07 -9.27 -3.97
C VAL A 123 -7.85 -8.96 -5.24
N GLN A 124 -8.68 -9.89 -5.67
CA GLN A 124 -9.52 -9.78 -6.85
C GLN A 124 -10.99 -9.92 -6.45
N VAL A 125 -11.84 -9.02 -6.92
CA VAL A 125 -13.29 -9.03 -6.71
C VAL A 125 -13.94 -9.37 -8.05
N ASN A 126 -14.56 -10.55 -8.17
CA ASN A 126 -15.15 -11.05 -9.41
C ASN A 126 -16.67 -11.19 -9.30
N GLN A 127 -17.40 -10.92 -10.38
CA GLN A 127 -18.78 -11.41 -10.46
C GLN A 127 -18.82 -12.92 -10.72
N GLN A 128 -19.73 -13.65 -10.06
CA GLN A 128 -19.93 -15.10 -10.27
C GLN A 128 -21.30 -15.45 -10.91
N GLY A 129 -22.17 -14.46 -11.08
CA GLY A 129 -23.52 -14.60 -11.64
C GLY A 129 -24.39 -13.39 -11.29
N SER A 130 -25.69 -13.45 -11.59
CA SER A 130 -26.64 -12.37 -11.27
C SER A 130 -26.63 -12.09 -9.77
N GLY A 131 -26.04 -10.97 -9.39
CA GLY A 131 -25.92 -10.51 -8.01
C GLY A 131 -25.19 -11.44 -7.05
N ASN A 132 -24.05 -12.00 -7.47
CA ASN A 132 -23.08 -12.58 -6.56
C ASN A 132 -21.67 -12.11 -6.90
N VAL A 133 -20.94 -11.65 -5.88
CA VAL A 133 -19.54 -11.25 -5.98
C VAL A 133 -18.67 -12.23 -5.18
N ARG A 134 -17.56 -12.66 -5.79
CA ARG A 134 -16.55 -13.53 -5.20
C ARG A 134 -15.23 -12.78 -5.10
N PHE A 135 -14.71 -12.69 -3.89
CA PHE A 135 -13.38 -12.17 -3.63
C PHE A 135 -12.38 -13.32 -3.62
N ARG A 136 -11.23 -13.13 -4.25
CA ARG A 136 -10.12 -14.08 -4.31
C ARG A 136 -8.87 -13.35 -3.84
N VAL A 137 -8.00 -14.04 -3.12
CA VAL A 137 -6.70 -13.50 -2.72
C VAL A 137 -5.65 -14.47 -3.21
N SER A 138 -4.60 -13.98 -3.86
CA SER A 138 -3.49 -14.81 -4.34
C SER A 138 -2.17 -14.12 -4.00
N ASP A 139 -1.14 -14.91 -3.70
CA ASP A 139 0.22 -14.42 -3.58
C ASP A 139 1.14 -15.08 -4.62
N ASN A 140 2.41 -14.66 -4.68
CA ASN A 140 3.41 -15.28 -5.54
C ASN A 140 4.00 -16.59 -4.99
N ALA A 141 3.54 -17.07 -3.84
CA ALA A 141 3.93 -18.35 -3.26
C ALA A 141 2.93 -19.48 -3.62
N GLY A 142 1.69 -19.15 -4.01
CA GLY A 142 0.69 -20.12 -4.49
C GLY A 142 -0.72 -19.55 -4.71
N LEU A 143 -1.47 -20.20 -5.62
CA LEU A 143 -2.85 -19.84 -5.96
C LEU A 143 -3.81 -20.17 -4.81
N THR A 144 -4.06 -19.26 -3.89
CA THR A 144 -5.23 -19.40 -3.01
C THR A 144 -6.47 -18.83 -3.71
N ASN A 145 -7.58 -19.60 -3.69
CA ASN A 145 -8.90 -19.16 -4.12
C ASN A 145 -9.72 -19.12 -2.84
N PHE A 146 -9.74 -17.99 -2.14
CA PHE A 146 -10.68 -17.86 -1.04
C PHE A 146 -12.08 -17.56 -1.60
N VAL A 147 -13.11 -17.97 -0.87
CA VAL A 147 -14.50 -17.57 -1.08
C VAL A 147 -14.90 -17.01 0.27
N PHE A 148 -15.09 -15.69 0.39
CA PHE A 148 -15.65 -15.13 1.62
C PHE A 148 -16.98 -15.84 1.89
N PRO A 149 -17.27 -16.25 3.13
CA PRO A 149 -18.61 -16.73 3.47
C PRO A 149 -19.60 -15.65 3.03
N ASP A 150 -20.67 -16.04 2.33
CA ASP A 150 -21.72 -15.12 1.88
C ASP A 150 -22.09 -14.20 3.04
N TYR A 151 -21.62 -12.94 3.03
CA TYR A 151 -22.04 -11.91 3.98
C TYR A 151 -23.46 -11.41 3.63
N GLY A 152 -24.30 -12.32 3.10
CA GLY A 152 -25.51 -12.05 2.32
C GLY A 152 -25.28 -12.21 0.82
N THR A 153 -26.34 -12.52 0.07
CA THR A 153 -26.35 -12.44 -1.40
C THR A 153 -26.07 -11.00 -1.79
N LEU A 154 -24.83 -10.72 -2.19
CA LEU A 154 -24.38 -9.41 -2.63
C LEU A 154 -24.97 -9.12 -4.00
N SER A 155 -26.18 -8.55 -4.03
CA SER A 155 -26.86 -8.06 -5.23
C SER A 155 -25.88 -7.40 -6.21
N SER A 156 -26.13 -7.54 -7.51
CA SER A 156 -25.29 -6.94 -8.57
C SER A 156 -25.30 -5.43 -8.49
N VAL A 157 -26.25 -4.90 -7.72
CA VAL A 157 -26.31 -3.56 -7.18
C VAL A 157 -26.19 -3.67 -5.66
N SER A 158 -24.97 -3.51 -5.12
CA SER A 158 -24.76 -3.41 -3.67
C SER A 158 -24.87 -1.95 -3.23
N GLN A 159 -25.59 -1.66 -2.15
CA GLN A 159 -25.68 -0.34 -1.52
C GLN A 159 -24.92 -0.24 -0.18
N THR A 160 -24.23 -1.31 0.22
CA THR A 160 -23.42 -1.33 1.43
C THR A 160 -21.96 -1.11 1.09
N THR A 161 -21.32 -0.20 1.82
CA THR A 161 -19.89 0.07 1.72
C THR A 161 -19.05 -1.10 2.25
N TYR A 162 -17.99 -1.44 1.53
CA TYR A 162 -16.98 -2.44 1.91
C TYR A 162 -15.60 -1.82 1.99
N VAL A 163 -14.89 -2.07 3.08
CA VAL A 163 -13.45 -1.79 3.17
C VAL A 163 -12.69 -3.10 2.97
N ILE A 164 -11.90 -3.22 1.92
CA ILE A 164 -10.99 -4.36 1.76
C ILE A 164 -9.61 -3.91 2.19
N SER A 165 -9.01 -4.62 3.14
CA SER A 165 -7.68 -4.32 3.68
C SER A 165 -6.71 -5.46 3.36
N ILE A 166 -5.50 -5.12 2.92
CA ILE A 166 -4.35 -6.01 2.77
C ILE A 166 -3.25 -5.49 3.68
N GLN A 167 -2.82 -6.29 4.64
CA GLN A 167 -1.64 -6.01 5.42
C GLN A 167 -0.51 -6.94 4.97
N LEU A 168 0.68 -6.39 4.71
CA LEU A 168 1.87 -7.10 4.28
C LEU A 168 3.07 -6.63 5.10
N ASN A 169 3.72 -7.54 5.80
CA ASN A 169 5.05 -7.33 6.36
C ASN A 169 6.08 -7.59 5.28
N THR A 170 6.72 -6.54 4.78
CA THR A 170 7.70 -6.62 3.70
C THR A 170 9.02 -7.29 4.09
N ASN A 171 9.30 -7.40 5.39
CA ASN A 171 10.51 -8.06 5.90
C ASN A 171 10.34 -9.58 5.98
N THR A 172 9.15 -10.05 6.36
CA THR A 172 8.87 -11.49 6.55
C THR A 172 8.08 -12.09 5.39
N GLY A 173 7.43 -11.27 4.58
CA GLY A 173 6.47 -11.68 3.56
C GLY A 173 5.11 -12.09 4.12
N GLU A 174 4.92 -12.08 5.44
CA GLU A 174 3.64 -12.41 6.05
C GLU A 174 2.58 -11.39 5.63
N TRP A 175 1.42 -11.90 5.22
CA TRP A 175 0.31 -11.07 4.82
C TRP A 175 -1.01 -11.56 5.38
N GLU A 176 -1.96 -10.64 5.53
CA GLU A 176 -3.35 -10.94 5.86
C GLU A 176 -4.31 -10.01 5.12
N THR A 177 -5.55 -10.47 4.97
CA THR A 177 -6.63 -9.69 4.36
C THR A 177 -7.87 -9.67 5.24
N LYS A 178 -8.55 -8.54 5.25
CA LYS A 178 -9.80 -8.32 5.99
C LYS A 178 -10.83 -7.65 5.10
N VAL A 179 -12.10 -7.87 5.44
CA VAL A 179 -13.22 -7.11 4.90
C VAL A 179 -13.89 -6.41 6.07
N ASN A 180 -14.03 -5.10 5.95
CA ASN A 180 -14.39 -4.18 7.03
C ASN A 180 -13.49 -4.41 8.25
N ASP A 181 -13.99 -4.12 9.44
CA ASP A 181 -13.33 -4.48 10.70
C ASP A 181 -13.59 -5.95 11.11
N GLY A 182 -13.82 -6.82 10.12
CA GLY A 182 -14.11 -8.23 10.32
C GLY A 182 -12.88 -9.07 10.69
N PRO A 183 -13.08 -10.39 10.92
CA PRO A 183 -11.96 -11.31 11.12
C PRO A 183 -11.07 -11.40 9.87
N VAL A 184 -9.83 -11.86 10.08
CA VAL A 184 -8.91 -12.21 8.99
C VAL A 184 -9.58 -13.24 8.08
N GLN A 185 -9.66 -12.90 6.79
CA GLN A 185 -10.31 -13.74 5.80
C GLN A 185 -9.32 -14.68 5.12
N ALA A 186 -8.11 -14.19 4.86
CA ALA A 186 -7.01 -14.99 4.32
C ALA A 186 -5.68 -14.44 4.82
N SER A 187 -4.70 -15.31 4.97
CA SER A 187 -3.32 -14.97 5.32
C SER A 187 -2.35 -15.96 4.68
N GLY A 188 -1.09 -15.56 4.58
CA GLY A 188 -0.04 -16.36 3.96
C GLY A 188 1.33 -15.73 4.12
N VAL A 189 2.30 -16.27 3.37
CA VAL A 189 3.67 -15.77 3.31
C VAL A 189 4.06 -15.64 1.84
N ALA A 190 4.14 -14.40 1.35
CA ALA A 190 4.58 -14.08 0.01
C ALA A 190 6.12 -13.97 -0.06
N THR A 191 6.68 -14.18 -1.23
CA THR A 191 8.08 -13.80 -1.49
C THR A 191 8.13 -12.31 -1.77
N VAL A 192 8.73 -11.52 -0.89
CA VAL A 192 8.87 -10.08 -1.09
C VAL A 192 10.25 -9.80 -1.66
N GLY A 193 10.31 -9.32 -2.90
CA GLY A 193 11.52 -8.82 -3.52
C GLY A 193 11.68 -7.32 -3.24
N SER A 194 11.53 -6.52 -4.28
CA SER A 194 11.58 -5.05 -4.20
C SER A 194 10.19 -4.45 -4.32
N LEU A 195 9.34 -4.63 -3.30
CA LEU A 195 8.00 -4.06 -3.30
C LEU A 195 8.08 -2.56 -3.57
N ASN A 196 7.46 -2.11 -4.67
CA ASN A 196 7.58 -0.74 -5.14
C ASN A 196 6.34 -0.22 -5.85
N VAL A 197 5.36 -1.08 -6.13
CA VAL A 197 4.18 -0.70 -6.91
C VAL A 197 2.91 -1.18 -6.22
N ILE A 198 1.96 -0.26 -6.13
CA ILE A 198 0.56 -0.59 -5.91
C ILE A 198 -0.17 -0.44 -7.23
N ARG A 199 -1.01 -1.41 -7.55
CA ARG A 199 -1.81 -1.40 -8.77
C ARG A 199 -3.27 -1.70 -8.46
N PHE A 200 -4.12 -0.91 -9.11
CA PHE A 200 -5.53 -1.13 -9.21
C PHE A 200 -5.87 -1.52 -10.66
N VAL A 201 -6.49 -2.68 -10.84
CA VAL A 201 -6.83 -3.23 -12.16
C VAL A 201 -8.34 -3.31 -12.28
N VAL A 202 -8.86 -3.00 -13.46
CA VAL A 202 -10.26 -3.24 -13.83
C VAL A 202 -10.29 -4.00 -15.14
N GLY A 203 -11.00 -5.12 -15.15
CA GLY A 203 -11.48 -5.76 -16.37
C GLY A 203 -13.00 -5.71 -16.37
N ASN A 204 -13.59 -5.09 -17.38
CA ASN A 204 -15.04 -5.06 -17.54
C ASN A 204 -15.44 -5.36 -18.99
N ASN A 205 -16.75 -5.40 -19.22
CA ASN A 205 -17.38 -5.82 -20.46
C ASN A 205 -16.74 -5.22 -21.73
N PRO A 206 -16.09 -6.00 -22.62
CA PRO A 206 -15.61 -5.50 -23.91
C PRO A 206 -16.71 -5.37 -24.98
N TYR A 207 -17.96 -5.72 -24.65
CA TYR A 207 -19.00 -6.03 -25.63
C TYR A 207 -20.40 -5.46 -25.27
N GLY A 208 -20.53 -4.42 -24.44
CA GLY A 208 -21.85 -3.89 -24.08
C GLY A 208 -21.88 -2.48 -23.52
N THR A 209 -23.09 -1.94 -23.38
CA THR A 209 -23.34 -0.52 -23.12
C THR A 209 -23.04 -0.12 -21.67
N GLY A 210 -21.76 0.08 -21.33
CA GLY A 210 -21.25 1.03 -20.31
C GLY A 210 -21.91 1.11 -18.93
N ASP A 211 -22.64 0.08 -18.50
CA ASP A 211 -23.38 0.06 -17.24
C ASP A 211 -22.57 -0.49 -16.07
N ASP A 212 -21.45 -1.18 -16.34
CA ASP A 212 -20.60 -1.69 -15.28
C ASP A 212 -19.74 -0.61 -14.66
N PHE A 213 -19.77 -0.53 -13.35
CA PHE A 213 -18.86 0.33 -12.63
C PHE A 213 -18.66 -0.14 -11.20
N PHE A 214 -17.61 0.41 -10.62
CA PHE A 214 -17.43 0.41 -9.18
C PHE A 214 -17.28 1.84 -8.71
N LYS A 215 -17.96 2.15 -7.61
CA LYS A 215 -17.85 3.42 -6.91
C LYS A 215 -16.84 3.27 -5.79
N VAL A 216 -15.65 3.82 -6.02
CA VAL A 216 -14.58 3.85 -5.01
C VAL A 216 -14.64 5.19 -4.30
N SER A 217 -14.82 5.14 -2.98
CA SER A 217 -14.90 6.33 -2.12
C SER A 217 -13.58 6.62 -1.41
N ARG A 218 -12.74 5.59 -1.19
CA ARG A 218 -11.42 5.75 -0.55
C ARG A 218 -10.38 4.75 -1.05
N LEU A 219 -9.14 5.22 -1.13
CA LEU A 219 -7.94 4.40 -1.26
C LEU A 219 -6.93 4.90 -0.23
N SER A 220 -6.47 4.05 0.68
CA SER A 220 -5.55 4.43 1.77
C SER A 220 -4.37 3.48 1.85
N LEU A 221 -3.19 3.99 2.21
CA LEU A 221 -1.97 3.19 2.34
C LEU A 221 -1.23 3.49 3.63
N PHE A 222 -1.51 2.76 4.70
CA PHE A 222 -0.82 2.92 5.96
C PHE A 222 0.50 2.19 5.94
N SER A 223 1.47 2.73 6.66
CA SER A 223 2.74 2.08 6.85
C SER A 223 3.12 2.19 8.32
N THR A 224 3.45 1.09 8.94
CA THR A 224 4.22 1.12 10.18
C THR A 224 5.59 0.65 9.80
N GLU A 225 6.47 1.62 9.54
CA GLU A 225 7.89 1.33 9.34
C GLU A 225 8.29 0.39 10.48
N ALA A 226 8.94 -0.72 10.14
CA ALA A 226 9.55 -1.52 11.18
C ALA A 226 10.46 -0.54 11.93
N ALA A 227 10.36 -0.49 13.26
CA ALA A 227 11.32 0.28 14.04
C ALA A 227 12.70 -0.02 13.44
N PRO A 228 13.46 0.99 12.96
CA PRO A 228 14.77 0.74 12.36
C PRO A 228 15.48 -0.20 13.32
N ALA A 229 15.85 -1.38 12.84
CA ALA A 229 16.27 -2.50 13.69
C ALA A 229 17.34 -1.98 14.63
N ALA A 230 16.98 -1.70 15.89
CA ALA A 230 17.66 -0.76 16.80
C ALA A 230 19.03 -0.30 16.29
N GLY A 231 19.04 0.63 15.32
CA GLY A 231 20.27 0.95 14.60
C GLY A 231 21.26 1.63 15.54
N TRP A 232 22.55 1.35 15.39
CA TRP A 232 23.56 2.00 16.20
C TRP A 232 23.85 3.39 15.62
N PHE A 233 23.37 4.43 16.30
CA PHE A 233 23.39 5.82 15.81
C PHE A 233 22.79 6.02 14.41
N GLY A 234 21.72 5.29 14.09
CA GLY A 234 21.02 5.39 12.81
C GLY A 234 21.66 4.62 11.65
N TYR A 235 22.70 3.84 11.92
CA TYR A 235 23.29 2.90 10.97
C TYR A 235 22.74 1.49 11.20
N ASP A 236 22.60 0.72 10.12
CA ASP A 236 22.17 -0.68 10.16
C ASP A 236 23.21 -1.56 10.85
N ILE A 237 22.75 -2.47 11.71
CA ILE A 237 23.59 -3.48 12.35
C ILE A 237 23.54 -4.76 11.51
N GLU A 238 24.68 -5.15 10.95
CA GLU A 238 24.89 -6.39 10.21
C GLU A 238 25.14 -7.59 11.13
N ALA A 239 25.44 -8.75 10.53
CA ALA A 239 25.80 -9.97 11.27
C ALA A 239 26.98 -9.72 12.22
N ASP A 240 26.98 -10.42 13.36
CA ASP A 240 28.00 -10.31 14.40
C ASP A 240 28.17 -8.89 14.99
N ASN A 241 27.14 -8.04 14.90
CA ASN A 241 27.13 -6.66 15.37
C ASN A 241 28.13 -5.74 14.66
N TRP A 242 28.36 -5.95 13.37
CA TRP A 242 29.12 -5.01 12.54
C TRP A 242 28.22 -3.87 12.03
N VAL A 243 28.78 -2.67 11.93
CA VAL A 243 28.08 -1.48 11.46
C VAL A 243 29.00 -0.75 10.48
N ASN A 244 28.51 -0.49 9.27
CA ASN A 244 29.24 0.29 8.27
C ASN A 244 28.82 1.76 8.35
N THR A 245 29.70 2.59 8.89
CA THR A 245 29.48 4.04 9.01
C THR A 245 29.97 4.84 7.79
N GLY A 246 30.34 4.15 6.71
CA GLY A 246 30.80 4.76 5.46
C GLY A 246 32.08 5.58 5.66
N ALA A 247 32.06 6.84 5.22
CA ALA A 247 33.22 7.72 5.28
C ALA A 247 33.52 8.29 6.68
N TRP A 248 32.69 7.98 7.69
CA TRP A 248 32.85 8.54 9.04
C TRP A 248 33.91 7.78 9.85
N LEU A 249 33.63 6.53 10.21
CA LEU A 249 34.54 5.64 10.91
C LEU A 249 34.83 4.36 10.10
N GLY A 250 34.18 4.12 8.97
CA GLY A 250 34.26 2.84 8.28
C GLY A 250 33.51 1.74 9.04
N TRP A 251 34.07 0.54 9.07
CA TRP A 251 33.47 -0.61 9.75
C TRP A 251 33.78 -0.62 11.24
N VAL A 252 32.73 -0.73 12.06
CA VAL A 252 32.84 -0.87 13.52
C VAL A 252 32.08 -2.09 14.02
N ASN A 253 32.63 -2.77 15.03
CA ASN A 253 31.92 -3.83 15.74
C ASN A 253 31.45 -3.33 17.10
N ILE A 254 30.14 -3.39 17.35
CA ILE A 254 29.50 -2.80 18.53
C ILE A 254 29.21 -3.82 19.64
N THR A 255 29.74 -5.05 19.53
CA THR A 255 29.48 -6.13 20.50
C THR A 255 29.81 -5.73 21.95
N ASN A 256 30.75 -4.82 22.15
CA ASN A 256 31.24 -4.40 23.47
C ASN A 256 30.95 -2.91 23.78
N ASP A 257 29.93 -2.32 23.16
CA ASP A 257 29.48 -0.93 23.45
C ASP A 257 29.43 -0.64 24.97
N PRO A 258 30.03 0.48 25.46
CA PRO A 258 30.54 1.65 24.73
C PRO A 258 31.98 1.52 24.17
N TRP A 259 32.64 0.38 24.34
CA TRP A 259 33.95 0.10 23.72
C TRP A 259 33.75 -0.64 22.41
N ILE A 260 33.71 0.10 21.32
CA ILE A 260 33.51 -0.46 19.98
C ILE A 260 34.86 -0.77 19.33
N TYR A 261 34.93 -1.83 18.52
CA TYR A 261 36.13 -2.16 17.75
C TYR A 261 36.07 -1.44 16.40
N LEU A 262 37.13 -0.74 16.01
CA LEU A 262 37.25 -0.01 14.74
C LEU A 262 38.19 -0.77 13.80
N ASP A 263 37.68 -1.29 12.69
CA ASP A 263 38.44 -2.18 11.79
C ASP A 263 39.68 -1.50 11.20
N ASP A 264 39.53 -0.24 10.78
CA ASP A 264 40.61 0.55 10.19
C ASP A 264 41.78 0.83 11.16
N LEU A 265 41.51 0.89 12.46
CA LEU A 265 42.55 1.04 13.49
C LEU A 265 43.01 -0.31 14.05
N ALA A 266 42.27 -1.38 13.79
CA ALA A 266 42.40 -2.68 14.42
C ALA A 266 42.42 -2.63 15.97
N ASP A 267 41.68 -1.67 16.57
CA ASP A 267 41.68 -1.44 18.02
C ASP A 267 40.30 -0.99 18.54
N TYR A 268 40.14 -1.01 19.87
CA TYR A 268 38.95 -0.54 20.56
C TYR A 268 38.99 0.97 20.82
N ILE A 269 37.86 1.62 20.54
CA ILE A 269 37.62 3.03 20.85
C ILE A 269 36.42 3.15 21.78
N TYR A 270 36.47 4.10 22.71
CA TYR A 270 35.35 4.39 23.60
C TYR A 270 34.46 5.46 22.99
N LEU A 271 33.19 5.12 22.77
CA LEU A 271 32.13 5.99 22.29
C LEU A 271 30.88 5.77 23.18
N PRO A 272 30.64 6.62 24.17
CA PRO A 272 29.48 6.47 25.05
C PRO A 272 28.17 6.78 24.34
N ASP A 273 27.13 6.01 24.68
CA ASP A 273 25.78 6.20 24.16
C ASP A 273 25.25 7.64 24.44
N GLY A 274 24.49 8.18 23.49
CA GLY A 274 23.89 9.52 23.56
C GLY A 274 24.82 10.71 23.28
N GLN A 275 26.07 10.47 22.86
CA GLN A 275 27.02 11.56 22.53
C GLN A 275 27.20 11.81 21.03
N ALA A 276 26.75 10.91 20.16
CA ALA A 276 26.72 11.21 18.73
C ALA A 276 25.50 12.08 18.40
N ALA A 277 25.78 13.27 17.87
CA ALA A 277 24.79 14.18 17.31
C ALA A 277 25.16 14.49 15.85
N ASP A 278 24.29 15.20 15.13
CA ASP A 278 24.57 15.67 13.76
C ASP A 278 25.87 16.49 13.65
N ALA A 279 26.32 17.09 14.76
CA ALA A 279 27.57 17.83 14.85
C ALA A 279 28.83 16.95 15.04
N GLY A 280 28.67 15.62 15.09
CA GLY A 280 29.71 14.64 15.37
C GLY A 280 29.65 14.07 16.79
N ALA A 281 30.66 13.27 17.14
CA ALA A 281 30.84 12.67 18.46
C ALA A 281 32.30 12.79 18.91
N TRP A 282 32.52 12.76 20.22
CA TRP A 282 33.87 12.61 20.77
C TRP A 282 34.22 11.13 20.94
N LEU A 283 35.47 10.78 20.62
CA LEU A 283 35.99 9.42 20.70
C LEU A 283 37.25 9.42 21.56
N TYR A 284 37.42 8.38 22.37
CA TYR A 284 38.67 8.15 23.09
C TYR A 284 39.36 6.89 22.55
N VAL A 285 40.59 7.05 22.10
CA VAL A 285 41.44 6.00 21.55
C VAL A 285 42.51 5.66 22.58
N ILE A 286 42.60 4.39 22.98
CA ILE A 286 43.73 3.91 23.77
C ILE A 286 44.91 3.75 22.81
N ASN A 287 46.09 4.22 23.22
CA ASN A 287 47.35 4.01 22.50
C ASN A 287 48.41 3.53 23.50
#